data_AF-A0AAV7EQ83-F1
#
_entry.id   AF-A0AAV7EQ83-F1
#
_cell.length_a   1.000
_cell.length_b   1.000
_cell.length_c   1.000
_cell.angle_alpha   90.00
_cell.angle_beta   90.00
_cell.angle_gamma   90.00
#
_symmetry.space_group_name_H-M   'P 1'
#
loop_
_entity.id
_entity.type
_entity.pdbx_description
1 polymer ?
#
loop_
_entity_poly.entity_id
_entity_poly.type
_entity_poly.pdbx_seq_one_letter_code
_entity_poly.pdbx_strand_id
1 'polypeptide(L)'
;MDYLADKSWMYKYTTKFSRCDPIFVDGVHFFVEYAKQTKGIIGNGIMLCPCGKCENKFNYDTESIAFHIVRDGFFEGYTTWHFHGESRKRPRLENLDNVVHGREMYSMLNDVLVGGSIIDADVDDEQAETLKFNKMMNEAMKPLYEVERAFHKKNLQHSKETTDLPPILDEVFGRHHGGFERGMGEGWSRRSHQYTASSEAKVATLSEQLEASSAKIDALSTQVSVMQEKEKACTEKMENMKDSQKEELLAMEARMQEQLQTPLQEHM
;
A
#
# COMPACT_ATOMS: atom_id res chain seq x y z
N MET A 1 18.78 -4.87 14.05
CA MET A 1 18.17 -3.79 14.87
C MET A 1 16.99 -4.36 15.63
N ASP A 2 16.67 -3.82 16.80
CA ASP A 2 15.39 -4.09 17.48
C ASP A 2 14.35 -3.07 17.01
N TYR A 3 13.60 -3.44 15.95
CA TYR A 3 12.62 -2.58 15.29
C TYR A 3 11.38 -2.28 16.16
N LEU A 4 11.18 -3.01 17.26
CA LEU A 4 10.07 -2.79 18.19
C LEU A 4 10.46 -1.82 19.31
N ALA A 5 11.70 -1.93 19.81
CA ALA A 5 12.23 -1.06 20.86
C ALA A 5 12.60 0.35 20.36
N ASP A 6 13.18 0.45 19.17
CA ASP A 6 13.46 1.73 18.51
C ASP A 6 12.65 1.81 17.21
N LYS A 7 11.73 2.78 17.13
CA LYS A 7 10.89 3.05 15.96
C LYS A 7 11.32 4.31 15.19
N SER A 8 12.47 4.89 15.51
CA SER A 8 13.02 6.05 14.79
C SER A 8 13.22 5.77 13.29
N TRP A 9 13.47 4.51 12.93
CA TRP A 9 13.59 4.05 11.55
C TRP A 9 12.35 4.36 10.69
N MET A 10 11.16 4.45 11.28
CA MET A 10 9.91 4.74 10.55
C MET A 10 9.91 6.14 9.93
N TYR A 11 10.64 7.09 10.52
CA TYR A 11 10.62 8.51 10.14
C TYR A 11 12.00 9.08 9.79
N LYS A 12 13.06 8.28 9.92
CA LYS A 12 14.42 8.67 9.51
C LYS A 12 14.52 8.98 8.01
N TYR A 13 13.62 8.40 7.21
CA TYR A 13 13.66 8.43 5.74
C TYR A 13 12.38 9.03 5.16
N THR A 14 12.37 10.34 4.94
CA THR A 14 11.16 11.09 4.57
C THR A 14 10.91 11.18 3.05
N THR A 15 11.93 10.91 2.23
CA THR A 15 11.84 10.95 0.76
C THR A 15 11.60 9.56 0.17
N LYS A 16 11.02 9.48 -1.05
CA LYS A 16 10.83 8.21 -1.76
C LYS A 16 12.16 7.46 -1.96
N PHE A 17 13.23 8.16 -2.36
CA PHE A 17 14.55 7.56 -2.55
C PHE A 17 15.15 7.00 -1.26
N SER A 18 14.95 7.71 -0.14
CA SER A 18 15.42 7.24 1.15
C SER A 18 14.63 6.05 1.72
N ARG A 19 13.41 5.79 1.22
CA ARG A 19 12.60 4.64 1.64
C ARG A 19 12.95 3.33 0.94
N CYS A 20 13.90 3.35 0.00
CA CYS A 20 14.58 2.16 -0.49
C CYS A 20 15.75 1.73 0.41
N ASP A 21 16.04 2.48 1.49
CA ASP A 21 17.07 2.11 2.45
C ASP A 21 16.75 0.73 3.08
N PRO A 22 17.72 -0.20 3.14
CA PRO A 22 17.50 -1.54 3.68
C PRO A 22 16.94 -1.55 5.09
N ILE A 23 17.33 -0.61 5.96
CA ILE A 23 16.83 -0.52 7.34
C ILE A 23 15.34 -0.18 7.36
N PHE A 24 14.91 0.72 6.45
CA PHE A 24 13.51 1.05 6.32
C PHE A 24 12.71 -0.15 5.81
N VAL A 25 13.17 -0.78 4.73
CA VAL A 25 12.49 -1.92 4.11
C VAL A 25 12.40 -3.10 5.09
N ASP A 26 13.49 -3.45 5.76
CA ASP A 26 13.52 -4.49 6.79
C ASP A 26 12.59 -4.15 7.96
N GLY A 27 12.54 -2.88 8.39
CA GLY A 27 11.61 -2.42 9.41
C GLY A 27 10.15 -2.57 8.96
N VAL A 28 9.83 -2.28 7.69
CA VAL A 28 8.49 -2.50 7.13
C VAL A 28 8.12 -3.97 7.12
N HIS A 29 9.04 -4.85 6.72
CA HIS A 29 8.83 -6.30 6.79
C HIS A 29 8.59 -6.76 8.24
N PHE A 30 9.39 -6.27 9.17
CA PHE A 30 9.22 -6.55 10.60
C PHE A 30 7.85 -6.09 11.10
N PHE A 31 7.43 -4.86 10.75
CA PHE A 31 6.11 -4.33 11.11
C PHE A 31 4.97 -5.22 10.60
N VAL A 32 5.04 -5.65 9.33
CA VAL A 32 4.01 -6.51 8.73
C VAL A 32 3.96 -7.87 9.42
N GLU A 33 5.10 -8.51 9.66
CA GLU A 33 5.15 -9.79 10.38
C GLU A 33 4.66 -9.67 11.82
N TYR A 34 5.02 -8.59 12.52
CA TYR A 34 4.48 -8.29 13.84
C TYR A 34 2.96 -8.13 13.82
N ALA A 35 2.43 -7.36 12.87
CA ALA A 35 1.00 -7.14 12.72
C ALA A 35 0.23 -8.43 12.37
N LYS A 36 0.86 -9.34 11.63
CA LYS A 36 0.30 -10.67 11.32
C LYS A 36 0.17 -11.56 12.55
N GLN A 37 1.19 -11.55 13.40
CA GLN A 37 1.26 -12.39 14.62
C GLN A 37 0.36 -11.85 15.74
N THR A 38 0.00 -10.58 15.67
CA THR A 38 -0.87 -9.91 16.63
C THR A 38 -2.32 -9.85 16.10
N LYS A 39 -3.26 -9.41 16.95
CA LYS A 39 -4.69 -9.22 16.58
C LYS A 39 -4.91 -8.08 15.55
N GLY A 40 -3.88 -7.67 14.81
CA GLY A 40 -3.96 -6.63 13.78
C GLY A 40 -4.63 -7.12 12.49
N ILE A 41 -4.67 -8.43 12.25
CA ILE A 41 -5.41 -9.03 11.13
C ILE A 41 -6.90 -9.10 11.48
N ILE A 42 -7.71 -8.49 10.62
CA ILE A 42 -9.17 -8.69 10.55
C ILE A 42 -9.42 -9.83 9.56
N GLY A 43 -10.45 -10.65 9.79
CA GLY A 43 -10.75 -11.87 9.02
C GLY A 43 -10.49 -11.74 7.50
N ASN A 44 -9.97 -12.83 6.91
CA ASN A 44 -9.44 -12.94 5.54
C ASN A 44 -8.01 -12.38 5.31
N GLY A 45 -7.21 -12.17 6.37
CA GLY A 45 -5.78 -11.82 6.19
C GLY A 45 -5.54 -10.37 5.80
N ILE A 46 -6.52 -9.49 6.04
CA ILE A 46 -6.44 -8.06 5.74
C ILE A 46 -6.26 -7.27 7.04
N MET A 47 -5.55 -6.14 6.98
CA MET A 47 -5.32 -5.26 8.14
C MET A 47 -5.37 -3.78 7.72
N LEU A 48 -5.47 -2.87 8.69
CA LEU A 48 -5.49 -1.43 8.41
C LEU A 48 -4.14 -0.99 7.82
N CYS A 49 -4.16 -0.13 6.81
CA CYS A 49 -2.95 0.39 6.20
C CYS A 49 -2.49 1.67 6.91
N PRO A 50 -1.32 1.67 7.57
CA PRO A 50 -0.81 2.83 8.31
C PRO A 50 -0.05 3.81 7.40
N CYS A 51 -0.11 3.68 6.08
CA CYS A 51 0.64 4.56 5.19
C CYS A 51 0.08 5.99 5.23
N GLY A 52 0.88 6.98 4.82
CA GLY A 52 0.47 8.38 4.84
C GLY A 52 -0.77 8.72 4.01
N LYS A 53 -1.12 7.89 3.01
CA LYS A 53 -2.37 8.07 2.23
C LYS A 53 -3.58 7.40 2.86
N CYS A 54 -3.38 6.28 3.54
CA CYS A 54 -4.48 5.48 4.07
C CYS A 54 -4.81 5.83 5.52
N GLU A 55 -3.84 6.28 6.30
CA GLU A 55 -4.00 6.79 7.67
C GLU A 55 -4.78 5.84 8.60
N ASN A 56 -4.59 4.53 8.45
CA ASN A 56 -5.35 3.49 9.17
C ASN A 56 -6.88 3.57 8.94
N LYS A 57 -7.34 4.01 7.75
CA LYS A 57 -8.77 4.08 7.38
C LYS A 57 -9.21 2.97 6.42
N PHE A 58 -8.27 2.36 5.70
CA PHE A 58 -8.53 1.36 4.67
C PHE A 58 -7.80 0.06 4.96
N ASN A 59 -8.43 -1.06 4.63
CA ASN A 59 -7.87 -2.40 4.81
C ASN A 59 -7.33 -2.95 3.50
N TYR A 60 -6.18 -3.60 3.56
CA TYR A 60 -5.59 -4.31 2.42
C TYR A 60 -4.89 -5.59 2.91
N ASP A 61 -4.49 -6.44 1.96
CA ASP A 61 -3.59 -7.55 2.23
C ASP A 61 -2.19 -7.05 2.62
N THR A 62 -1.38 -7.93 3.20
CA THR A 62 -0.09 -7.55 3.77
C THR A 62 0.94 -7.11 2.73
N GLU A 63 0.88 -7.64 1.52
CA GLU A 63 1.82 -7.26 0.44
C GLU A 63 1.51 -5.84 -0.06
N SER A 64 0.22 -5.56 -0.28
CA SER A 64 -0.27 -4.22 -0.62
C SER A 64 0.12 -3.19 0.44
N ILE A 65 0.04 -3.55 1.72
CA ILE A 65 0.42 -2.65 2.83
C ILE A 65 1.90 -2.36 2.85
N ALA A 66 2.75 -3.39 2.72
CA ALA A 66 4.19 -3.20 2.64
C ALA A 66 4.55 -2.24 1.48
N PHE A 67 3.96 -2.47 0.30
CA PHE A 67 4.16 -1.61 -0.87
C PHE A 67 3.70 -0.16 -0.61
N HIS A 68 2.52 0.03 -0.02
CA HIS A 68 2.02 1.36 0.33
C HIS A 68 2.93 2.09 1.30
N ILE A 69 3.48 1.42 2.31
CA ILE A 69 4.39 2.02 3.29
C ILE A 69 5.72 2.40 2.63
N VAL A 70 6.29 1.57 1.75
CA VAL A 70 7.50 1.92 1.00
C VAL A 70 7.27 3.12 0.07
N ARG A 71 6.14 3.12 -0.65
CA ARG A 71 5.79 4.18 -1.59
C ARG A 71 5.51 5.52 -0.89
N ASP A 72 4.66 5.49 0.14
CA ASP A 72 4.05 6.69 0.73
C ASP A 72 4.57 7.02 2.14
N GLY A 73 5.34 6.13 2.77
CA GLY A 73 5.76 6.27 4.17
C GLY A 73 4.62 5.97 5.16
N PHE A 74 4.95 5.97 6.45
CA PHE A 74 3.96 5.90 7.52
C PHE A 74 3.21 7.23 7.70
N PHE A 75 1.97 7.16 8.17
CA PHE A 75 1.21 8.32 8.62
C PHE A 75 1.94 9.03 9.77
N GLU A 76 2.07 10.35 9.67
CA GLU A 76 2.85 11.15 10.61
C GLU A 76 2.35 10.99 12.06
N GLY A 77 3.29 10.83 12.99
CA GLY A 77 2.96 10.63 14.42
C GLY A 77 2.49 9.22 14.78
N TYR A 78 2.38 8.29 13.82
CA TYR A 78 2.05 6.89 14.08
C TYR A 78 3.25 6.13 14.66
N THR A 79 3.54 6.35 15.94
CA THR A 79 4.71 5.79 16.65
C THR A 79 4.35 4.61 17.54
N THR A 80 3.06 4.34 17.76
CA THR A 80 2.60 3.16 18.50
C THR A 80 1.58 2.41 17.68
N TRP A 81 1.83 1.11 17.47
CA TRP A 81 1.05 0.28 16.56
C TRP A 81 -0.22 -0.26 17.22
N HIS A 82 -1.04 0.62 17.79
CA HIS A 82 -2.25 0.26 18.54
C HIS A 82 -3.27 -0.52 17.70
N PHE A 83 -3.44 -0.15 16.43
CA PHE A 83 -4.29 -0.88 15.49
C PHE A 83 -3.71 -2.25 15.08
N HIS A 84 -2.44 -2.49 15.40
CA HIS A 84 -1.72 -3.70 15.06
C HIS A 84 -1.18 -4.39 16.32
N GLY A 85 -1.93 -4.32 17.42
CA GLY A 85 -1.67 -5.13 18.61
C GLY A 85 -0.57 -4.65 19.56
N GLU A 86 0.09 -3.52 19.29
CA GLU A 86 1.01 -2.93 20.25
C GLU A 86 0.23 -2.31 21.42
N SER A 87 0.20 -3.05 22.53
CA SER A 87 -0.33 -2.56 23.80
C SER A 87 0.57 -1.45 24.34
N ARG A 88 -0.04 -0.36 24.83
CA ARG A 88 0.71 0.63 25.62
C ARG A 88 1.36 -0.10 26.78
N LYS A 89 2.70 -0.17 26.83
CA LYS A 89 3.38 -0.53 28.06
C LYS A 89 2.91 0.49 29.10
N ARG A 90 2.10 0.05 30.08
CA ARG A 90 1.93 0.85 31.29
C ARG A 90 3.34 1.01 31.87
N PRO A 91 3.79 2.22 32.21
CA PRO A 91 5.04 2.35 32.94
C PRO A 91 4.95 1.45 34.17
N ARG A 92 6.03 0.71 34.43
CA ARG A 92 6.16 -0.23 35.54
C ARG A 92 6.01 0.58 36.84
N LEU A 93 4.79 0.71 37.34
CA LEU A 93 4.53 1.09 38.72
C LEU A 93 4.82 -0.17 39.53
N GLU A 94 6.09 -0.35 39.87
CA GLU A 94 6.49 -1.23 40.95
C GLU A 94 5.76 -0.73 42.21
N ASN A 95 4.99 -1.62 42.84
CA ASN A 95 4.12 -1.43 44.03
C ASN A 95 2.63 -1.10 43.78
N LEU A 96 1.90 -2.07 43.23
CA LEU A 96 0.56 -2.38 43.76
C LEU A 96 0.35 -3.88 43.72
N ASP A 97 0.91 -4.57 44.72
CA ASP A 97 0.41 -5.90 45.09
C ASP A 97 -1.08 -5.77 45.39
N ASN A 98 -1.87 -6.69 44.83
CA ASN A 98 -3.35 -6.83 44.90
C ASN A 98 -4.14 -6.27 43.69
N VAL A 99 -4.04 -6.90 42.51
CA VAL A 99 -5.22 -7.39 41.73
C VAL A 99 -4.75 -8.51 40.79
N VAL A 100 -4.61 -9.72 41.32
CA VAL A 100 -4.81 -10.94 40.52
C VAL A 100 -6.31 -11.04 40.31
N HIS A 101 -6.79 -11.09 39.06
CA HIS A 101 -7.96 -11.89 38.61
C HIS A 101 -8.38 -11.68 37.13
N GLY A 102 -7.63 -10.94 36.31
CA GLY A 102 -8.08 -10.63 34.93
C GLY A 102 -7.83 -11.69 33.84
N ARG A 103 -7.25 -12.86 34.14
CA ARG A 103 -6.71 -13.77 33.10
C ARG A 103 -7.43 -15.13 32.98
N GLU A 104 -8.30 -15.50 33.90
CA GLU A 104 -8.93 -16.85 33.91
C GLU A 104 -10.38 -16.88 33.41
N MET A 105 -10.97 -15.76 32.97
CA MET A 105 -12.34 -15.73 32.44
C MET A 105 -12.47 -16.10 30.95
N TYR A 106 -11.44 -15.84 30.13
CA TYR A 106 -11.56 -16.04 28.67
C TYR A 106 -11.28 -17.48 28.20
N SER A 107 -10.86 -18.38 29.08
CA SER A 107 -10.68 -19.79 28.75
C SER A 107 -11.93 -20.64 29.05
N MET A 108 -12.73 -20.26 30.06
CA MET A 108 -13.99 -20.96 30.39
C MET A 108 -15.18 -20.53 29.51
N LEU A 109 -15.05 -19.43 28.76
CA LEU A 109 -16.09 -18.93 27.86
C LEU A 109 -16.15 -19.66 26.50
N ASN A 110 -15.12 -20.44 26.14
CA ASN A 110 -15.13 -21.21 24.90
C ASN A 110 -15.92 -22.53 25.02
N ASP A 111 -16.05 -23.10 26.23
CA ASP A 111 -16.76 -24.36 26.44
C ASP A 111 -18.28 -24.18 26.63
N VAL A 112 -18.74 -22.95 26.91
CA VAL A 112 -20.18 -22.61 27.02
C VAL A 112 -20.80 -22.24 25.66
N LEU A 113 -20.01 -21.84 24.66
CA LEU A 113 -20.55 -21.36 23.37
C LEU A 113 -21.01 -22.47 22.41
N VAL A 114 -20.95 -23.75 22.82
CA VAL A 114 -21.39 -24.91 22.01
C VAL A 114 -22.66 -25.60 22.56
N GLY A 115 -23.14 -25.27 23.77
CA GLY A 115 -24.30 -25.94 24.37
C GLY A 115 -25.29 -24.97 24.99
N GLY A 116 -26.48 -24.87 24.43
CA GLY A 116 -27.44 -23.82 24.74
C GLY A 116 -28.12 -23.87 26.11
N SER A 117 -28.96 -22.84 26.29
CA SER A 117 -30.05 -22.67 27.26
C SER A 117 -29.75 -22.20 28.69
N ILE A 118 -30.30 -21.00 28.96
CA ILE A 118 -30.91 -20.49 30.21
C ILE A 118 -29.95 -19.92 31.26
N ILE A 119 -29.99 -18.58 31.44
CA ILE A 119 -30.55 -17.93 32.64
C ILE A 119 -30.82 -16.43 32.38
N ASP A 120 -32.05 -16.02 32.68
CA ASP A 120 -32.53 -14.64 32.79
C ASP A 120 -31.74 -13.85 33.84
N ALA A 121 -31.26 -12.65 33.50
CA ALA A 121 -31.12 -11.50 34.39
C ALA A 121 -30.67 -10.27 33.58
N ASP A 122 -31.53 -9.25 33.54
CA ASP A 122 -31.32 -7.83 33.23
C ASP A 122 -29.92 -7.43 32.71
N VAL A 123 -29.82 -7.15 31.41
CA VAL A 123 -28.61 -6.58 30.78
C VAL A 123 -28.75 -5.06 30.71
N ASP A 124 -27.84 -4.39 31.41
CA ASP A 124 -27.70 -2.95 31.55
C ASP A 124 -27.69 -2.16 30.22
N ASP A 125 -28.29 -0.97 30.31
CA ASP A 125 -28.60 0.08 29.32
C ASP A 125 -27.43 0.53 28.41
N GLU A 126 -26.18 0.11 28.68
CA GLU A 126 -24.95 0.63 28.06
C GLU A 126 -24.59 -0.04 26.71
N GLN A 127 -25.02 -1.30 26.50
CA GLN A 127 -24.82 -1.99 25.22
C GLN A 127 -25.78 -1.46 24.14
N ALA A 128 -26.97 -1.03 24.53
CA ALA A 128 -27.95 -0.43 23.65
C ALA A 128 -27.45 0.91 23.08
N GLU A 129 -26.79 1.74 23.91
CA GLU A 129 -26.19 2.99 23.46
C GLU A 129 -25.02 2.78 22.49
N THR A 130 -24.16 1.79 22.77
CA THR A 130 -23.04 1.46 21.89
C THR A 130 -23.51 0.97 20.51
N LEU A 131 -24.56 0.14 20.48
CA LEU A 131 -25.21 -0.31 19.25
C LEU A 131 -25.90 0.85 18.51
N LYS A 132 -26.54 1.77 19.25
CA LYS A 132 -27.22 2.95 18.70
C LYS A 132 -26.21 3.94 18.09
N PHE A 133 -25.07 4.17 18.75
CA PHE A 133 -23.99 5.01 18.25
C PHE A 133 -23.36 4.40 16.99
N ASN A 134 -23.03 3.11 17.00
CA ASN A 134 -22.47 2.44 15.82
C ASN A 134 -23.46 2.42 14.64
N LYS A 135 -24.77 2.30 14.90
CA LYS A 135 -25.80 2.41 13.87
C LYS A 135 -25.88 3.83 13.30
N MET A 136 -25.88 4.85 14.15
CA MET A 136 -25.90 6.26 13.72
C MET A 136 -24.67 6.63 12.89
N MET A 137 -23.48 6.18 13.30
CA MET A 137 -22.23 6.40 12.56
C MET A 137 -22.26 5.72 11.19
N ASN A 138 -22.75 4.48 11.11
CA ASN A 138 -22.89 3.78 9.83
C ASN A 138 -23.93 4.44 8.90
N GLU A 139 -25.05 4.91 9.44
CA GLU A 139 -26.08 5.63 8.66
C GLU A 139 -25.56 6.99 8.16
N ALA A 140 -24.79 7.72 8.96
CA ALA A 140 -24.16 8.98 8.57
C ALA A 140 -23.04 8.81 7.53
N MET A 141 -22.31 7.68 7.56
CA MET A 141 -21.26 7.38 6.59
C MET A 141 -21.79 6.77 5.27
N LYS A 142 -22.99 6.20 5.27
CA LYS A 142 -23.65 5.61 4.10
C LYS A 142 -23.66 6.50 2.84
N PRO A 143 -24.04 7.80 2.89
CA PRO A 143 -23.99 8.66 1.71
C PRO A 143 -22.57 8.88 1.18
N LEU A 144 -21.54 8.88 2.02
CA LEU A 144 -20.15 8.98 1.57
C LEU A 144 -19.72 7.72 0.81
N TYR A 145 -20.07 6.54 1.33
CA TYR A 145 -19.81 5.27 0.63
C TYR A 145 -20.56 5.17 -0.71
N GLU A 146 -21.77 5.72 -0.79
CA GLU A 146 -22.56 5.74 -2.03
C GLU A 146 -21.98 6.72 -3.06
N VAL A 147 -21.47 7.88 -2.62
CA VAL A 147 -20.76 8.84 -3.48
C VAL A 147 -19.44 8.27 -3.98
N GLU A 148 -18.66 7.62 -3.12
CA GLU A 148 -17.42 6.95 -3.51
C GLU A 148 -17.69 5.80 -4.50
N ARG A 149 -18.72 4.99 -4.25
CA ARG A 149 -19.16 3.93 -5.18
C ARG A 149 -19.64 4.51 -6.51
N ALA A 150 -20.37 5.63 -6.50
CA ALA A 150 -20.83 6.31 -7.71
C ALA A 150 -19.66 6.94 -8.50
N PHE A 151 -18.66 7.49 -7.80
CA PHE A 151 -17.43 8.01 -8.39
C PHE A 151 -16.62 6.88 -9.03
N HIS A 152 -16.46 5.76 -8.34
CA HIS A 152 -15.80 4.56 -8.87
C HIS A 152 -16.54 3.98 -10.07
N LYS A 153 -17.88 3.93 -10.04
CA LYS A 153 -18.72 3.47 -11.14
C LYS A 153 -18.65 4.41 -12.36
N LYS A 154 -18.61 5.73 -12.15
CA LYS A 154 -18.40 6.73 -13.22
C LYS A 154 -17.01 6.61 -13.84
N ASN A 155 -15.95 6.38 -13.04
CA ASN A 155 -14.60 6.15 -13.58
C ASN A 155 -14.49 4.80 -14.32
N LEU A 156 -15.19 3.76 -13.86
CA LEU A 156 -15.29 2.49 -14.60
C LEU A 156 -16.09 2.64 -15.91
N GLN A 157 -17.11 3.49 -15.93
CA GLN A 157 -17.88 3.80 -17.14
C GLN A 157 -17.08 4.68 -18.11
N HIS A 158 -16.33 5.68 -17.64
CA HIS A 158 -15.40 6.43 -18.47
C HIS A 158 -14.30 5.54 -19.04
N SER A 159 -13.78 4.57 -18.27
CA SER A 159 -12.83 3.58 -18.78
C SER A 159 -13.43 2.66 -19.85
N LYS A 160 -14.74 2.37 -19.81
CA LYS A 160 -15.44 1.60 -20.85
C LYS A 160 -15.82 2.45 -22.06
N GLU A 161 -16.22 3.71 -21.85
CA GLU A 161 -16.46 4.70 -22.91
C GLU A 161 -15.19 5.04 -23.70
N THR A 162 -14.00 4.93 -23.10
CA THR A 162 -12.72 5.09 -23.80
C THR A 162 -12.24 3.83 -24.52
N THR A 163 -12.87 2.67 -24.28
CA THR A 163 -12.53 1.40 -24.97
C THR A 163 -13.59 0.94 -25.96
N ASP A 164 -14.75 1.60 -26.01
CA ASP A 164 -15.72 1.42 -27.08
C ASP A 164 -15.42 2.46 -28.17
N LEU A 165 -14.93 2.00 -29.32
CA LEU A 165 -14.98 2.74 -30.58
C LEU A 165 -16.39 2.60 -31.18
N PRO A 166 -17.22 3.66 -31.20
CA PRO A 166 -18.25 3.82 -32.24
C PRO A 166 -18.24 5.26 -32.81
N PRO A 167 -18.96 5.61 -33.90
CA PRO A 167 -19.39 4.90 -35.10
C PRO A 167 -18.62 5.41 -36.34
N ILE A 168 -17.38 5.89 -36.19
CA ILE A 168 -16.60 6.47 -37.31
C ILE A 168 -16.23 5.39 -38.35
N LEU A 169 -16.10 4.13 -37.94
CA LEU A 169 -15.81 3.03 -38.88
C LEU A 169 -16.99 2.66 -39.78
N ASP A 170 -18.23 2.95 -39.39
CA ASP A 170 -19.44 2.78 -40.23
C ASP A 170 -19.57 3.89 -41.29
N GLU A 171 -18.93 5.04 -41.05
CA GLU A 171 -18.87 6.18 -41.97
C GLU A 171 -17.69 6.07 -42.96
N VAL A 172 -16.61 5.39 -42.56
CA VAL A 172 -15.40 5.18 -43.39
C VAL A 172 -15.50 3.90 -44.24
N PHE A 173 -16.15 2.84 -43.75
CA PHE A 173 -16.42 1.62 -44.52
C PHE A 173 -17.92 1.49 -44.78
N GLY A 174 -18.36 2.04 -45.92
CA GLY A 174 -19.78 2.09 -46.30
C GLY A 174 -20.51 0.76 -46.14
N ARG A 175 -21.70 0.81 -45.52
CA ARG A 175 -22.65 -0.30 -45.42
C ARG A 175 -23.03 -0.80 -46.82
N HIS A 176 -22.40 -1.88 -47.25
CA HIS A 176 -22.93 -2.75 -48.30
C HIS A 176 -24.08 -3.57 -47.70
N HIS A 177 -25.32 -3.10 -47.82
CA HIS A 177 -26.48 -3.98 -47.77
C HIS A 177 -27.32 -3.74 -49.03
N GLY A 178 -27.37 -4.77 -49.87
CA GLY A 178 -28.27 -4.83 -51.00
C GLY A 178 -29.73 -4.76 -50.54
N GLY A 179 -30.51 -3.97 -51.26
CA GLY A 179 -31.94 -3.78 -51.04
C GLY A 179 -32.53 -2.99 -52.19
N PHE A 180 -32.93 -3.71 -53.23
CA PHE A 180 -33.78 -3.24 -54.33
C PHE A 180 -35.11 -2.72 -53.73
N GLU A 181 -35.46 -1.44 -53.92
CA GLU A 181 -36.77 -1.04 -54.47
C GLU A 181 -36.92 0.46 -54.79
N ARG A 182 -37.66 0.66 -55.89
CA ARG A 182 -38.07 1.82 -56.68
C ARG A 182 -38.49 3.10 -55.94
N GLY A 183 -38.09 4.25 -56.48
CA GLY A 183 -38.78 5.53 -56.27
C GLY A 183 -38.06 6.71 -56.92
N MET A 184 -38.68 7.35 -57.91
CA MET A 184 -38.18 8.53 -58.63
C MET A 184 -37.98 9.74 -57.70
N GLY A 185 -36.95 10.57 -57.95
CA GLY A 185 -36.88 11.91 -57.36
C GLY A 185 -35.46 12.48 -57.22
N GLU A 186 -34.99 13.15 -58.27
CA GLU A 186 -34.19 14.38 -58.25
C GLU A 186 -33.06 14.54 -57.20
N GLY A 187 -31.81 14.51 -57.69
CA GLY A 187 -30.78 15.49 -57.30
C GLY A 187 -30.16 15.38 -55.92
N TRP A 188 -29.37 14.32 -55.67
CA TRP A 188 -28.39 14.37 -54.58
C TRP A 188 -27.20 15.25 -55.01
N SER A 189 -27.28 16.53 -54.70
CA SER A 189 -26.15 17.44 -54.76
C SER A 189 -25.02 16.87 -53.90
N ARG A 190 -23.86 16.57 -54.52
CA ARG A 190 -22.62 16.20 -53.82
C ARG A 190 -22.28 17.33 -52.85
N ARG A 191 -22.66 17.18 -51.58
CA ARG A 191 -22.15 18.00 -50.50
C ARG A 191 -20.71 17.56 -50.27
N SER A 192 -19.78 18.21 -50.97
CA SER A 192 -18.36 18.14 -50.64
C SER A 192 -18.24 18.59 -49.19
N HIS A 193 -18.02 17.65 -48.27
CA HIS A 193 -17.62 17.96 -46.90
C HIS A 193 -16.23 18.61 -47.01
N GLN A 194 -16.22 19.93 -47.14
CA GLN A 194 -15.02 20.71 -46.93
C GLN A 194 -14.65 20.52 -45.45
N TYR A 195 -13.55 19.80 -45.21
CA TYR A 195 -12.89 19.82 -43.91
C TYR A 195 -12.62 21.29 -43.58
N THR A 196 -13.29 21.80 -42.55
CA THR A 196 -13.15 23.20 -42.17
C THR A 196 -11.77 23.42 -41.56
N ALA A 197 -11.16 24.59 -41.74
CA ALA A 197 -9.89 24.95 -41.08
C ALA A 197 -9.89 24.71 -39.55
N SER A 198 -11.08 24.66 -38.92
CA SER A 198 -11.25 24.33 -37.49
C SER A 198 -10.91 22.88 -37.12
N SER A 199 -11.09 21.90 -38.02
CA SER A 199 -10.70 20.50 -37.74
C SER A 199 -9.20 20.28 -37.91
N GLU A 200 -8.57 20.95 -38.87
CA GLU A 200 -7.12 20.88 -39.10
C GLU A 200 -6.33 21.49 -37.92
N ALA A 201 -6.80 22.62 -37.37
CA ALA A 201 -6.20 23.24 -36.20
C ALA A 201 -6.25 22.33 -34.95
N LYS A 202 -7.34 21.57 -34.77
CA LYS A 202 -7.48 20.61 -33.67
C LYS A 202 -6.52 19.42 -33.84
N VAL A 203 -6.38 18.91 -35.05
CA VAL A 203 -5.43 17.83 -35.36
C VAL A 203 -3.98 18.28 -35.12
N ALA A 204 -3.62 19.49 -35.52
CA ALA A 204 -2.29 20.05 -35.26
C ALA A 204 -1.99 20.17 -33.76
N THR A 205 -2.96 20.66 -32.98
CA THR A 205 -2.82 20.79 -31.52
C THR A 205 -2.64 19.43 -30.83
N LEU A 206 -3.41 18.42 -31.24
CA LEU A 206 -3.30 17.07 -30.69
C LEU A 206 -1.96 16.41 -31.07
N SER A 207 -1.48 16.64 -32.30
CA SER A 207 -0.16 16.17 -32.74
C SER A 207 0.96 16.76 -31.87
N GLU A 208 0.91 18.06 -31.58
CA GLU A 208 1.91 18.72 -30.74
C GLU A 208 1.87 18.23 -29.28
N GLN A 209 0.68 17.97 -28.74
CA GLN A 209 0.53 17.35 -27.42
C GLN A 209 1.07 15.91 -27.36
N LEU A 210 0.92 15.15 -28.44
CA LEU A 210 1.46 13.79 -28.55
C LEU A 210 2.99 13.82 -28.57
N GLU A 211 3.59 14.68 -29.40
CA GLU A 211 5.05 14.86 -29.46
C GLU A 211 5.61 15.33 -28.11
N ALA A 212 4.96 16.30 -27.46
CA ALA A 212 5.37 16.75 -26.13
C ALA A 212 5.28 15.65 -25.06
N SER A 213 4.33 14.73 -25.19
CA SER A 213 4.19 13.58 -24.29
C SER A 213 5.24 12.50 -24.57
N SER A 214 5.55 12.25 -25.85
CA SER A 214 6.64 11.35 -26.25
C SER A 214 7.99 11.82 -25.70
N ALA A 215 8.31 13.12 -25.84
CA ALA A 215 9.54 13.69 -25.30
C ALA A 215 9.66 13.55 -23.78
N LYS A 216 8.54 13.63 -23.05
CA LYS A 216 8.52 13.37 -21.59
C LYS A 216 8.78 11.91 -21.25
N ILE A 217 8.24 10.98 -22.05
CA ILE A 217 8.49 9.54 -21.88
C ILE A 217 9.98 9.24 -22.10
N ASP A 218 10.60 9.80 -23.14
CA ASP A 218 12.02 9.61 -23.44
C ASP A 218 12.92 10.19 -22.33
N ALA A 219 12.57 11.36 -21.80
CA ALA A 219 13.26 11.96 -20.67
C ALA A 219 13.16 11.10 -19.40
N LEU A 220 11.97 10.57 -19.10
CA LEU A 220 11.76 9.66 -17.96
C LEU A 220 12.50 8.34 -18.14
N SER A 221 12.47 7.77 -19.35
CA SER A 221 13.22 6.55 -19.70
C SER A 221 14.72 6.73 -19.45
N THR A 222 15.28 7.86 -19.90
CA THR A 222 16.68 8.22 -19.65
C THR A 222 16.96 8.37 -18.15
N GLN A 223 16.07 9.01 -17.37
CA GLN A 223 16.23 9.11 -15.93
C GLN A 223 16.22 7.74 -15.24
N VAL A 224 15.35 6.83 -15.67
CA VAL A 224 15.29 5.45 -15.13
C VAL A 224 16.60 4.71 -15.41
N SER A 225 17.15 4.80 -16.63
CA SER A 225 18.45 4.19 -16.94
C SER A 225 19.58 4.72 -16.04
N VAL A 226 19.64 6.04 -15.84
CA VAL A 226 20.63 6.65 -14.92
C VAL A 226 20.41 6.18 -13.47
N MET A 227 19.17 5.99 -13.03
CA MET A 227 18.90 5.46 -11.70
C MET A 227 19.31 4.00 -11.55
N GLN A 228 19.09 3.16 -12.57
CA GLN A 228 19.51 1.76 -12.57
C GLN A 228 21.04 1.63 -12.52
N GLU A 229 21.79 2.49 -13.22
CA GLU A 229 23.25 2.53 -13.13
C GLU A 229 23.73 2.93 -11.73
N LYS A 230 23.08 3.92 -11.11
CA LYS A 230 23.38 4.33 -9.73
C LYS A 230 23.05 3.24 -8.72
N GLU A 231 21.96 2.51 -8.92
CA GLU A 231 21.58 1.37 -8.09
C GLU A 231 22.63 0.27 -8.17
N LYS A 232 23.04 -0.11 -9.39
CA LYS A 232 24.11 -1.09 -9.61
C LYS A 232 25.43 -0.67 -8.95
N ALA A 233 25.83 0.59 -9.09
CA ALA A 233 27.04 1.09 -8.43
C ALA A 233 26.91 1.06 -6.89
N CYS A 234 25.72 1.32 -6.35
CA CYS A 234 25.46 1.24 -4.92
C CYS A 234 25.54 -0.21 -4.41
N THR A 235 25.01 -1.17 -5.16
CA THR A 235 25.09 -2.60 -4.80
C THR A 235 26.52 -3.11 -4.82
N GLU A 236 27.29 -2.79 -5.87
CA GLU A 236 28.71 -3.16 -5.96
C GLU A 236 29.53 -2.58 -4.79
N LYS A 237 29.27 -1.33 -4.41
CA LYS A 237 29.94 -0.69 -3.26
C LYS A 237 29.59 -1.37 -1.93
N MET A 238 28.34 -1.81 -1.78
CA MET A 238 27.92 -2.55 -0.58
C MET A 238 28.57 -3.93 -0.50
N GLU A 239 28.69 -4.66 -1.62
CA GLU A 239 29.36 -5.96 -1.67
C GLU A 239 30.84 -5.84 -1.32
N ASN A 240 31.55 -4.88 -1.94
CA ASN A 240 32.96 -4.62 -1.62
C ASN A 240 33.19 -4.28 -0.13
N MET A 241 32.26 -3.53 0.48
CA MET A 241 32.34 -3.20 1.90
C MET A 241 32.12 -4.44 2.78
N LYS A 242 31.19 -5.34 2.41
CA LYS A 242 30.98 -6.61 3.12
C LYS A 242 32.20 -7.51 3.03
N ASP A 243 32.82 -7.59 1.85
CA ASP A 243 34.02 -8.41 1.64
C ASP A 243 35.20 -7.87 2.46
N SER A 244 35.40 -6.55 2.47
CA SER A 244 36.42 -5.90 3.31
C SER A 244 36.19 -6.15 4.81
N GLN A 245 34.95 -6.03 5.29
CA GLN A 245 34.62 -6.32 6.70
C GLN A 245 34.86 -7.81 7.04
N LYS A 246 34.59 -8.71 6.10
CA LYS A 246 34.83 -10.15 6.28
C LYS A 246 36.32 -10.46 6.35
N GLU A 247 37.15 -9.84 5.51
CA GLU A 247 38.61 -9.96 5.57
C GLU A 247 39.17 -9.45 6.89
N GLU A 248 38.68 -8.31 7.39
CA GLU A 248 39.07 -7.77 8.69
C GLU A 248 38.70 -8.70 9.85
N LEU A 249 37.50 -9.27 9.81
CA LEU A 249 37.03 -10.24 10.82
C LEU A 249 37.90 -11.50 10.84
N LEU A 250 38.22 -12.04 9.66
CA LEU A 250 39.11 -13.20 9.53
C LEU A 250 40.53 -12.89 10.02
N ALA A 251 41.05 -11.70 9.71
CA ALA A 251 42.35 -11.26 10.21
C ALA A 251 42.35 -11.05 11.73
N MET A 252 41.23 -10.63 12.31
CA MET A 252 41.07 -10.53 13.77
C MET A 252 41.01 -11.91 14.43
N GLU A 253 40.29 -12.86 13.83
CA GLU A 253 40.19 -14.24 14.31
C GLU A 253 41.55 -14.95 14.25
N ALA A 254 42.30 -14.79 13.16
CA ALA A 254 43.64 -15.37 13.02
C ALA A 254 44.61 -14.82 14.09
N ARG A 255 44.57 -13.50 14.35
CA ARG A 255 45.38 -12.87 15.41
C ARG A 255 45.01 -13.39 16.80
N MET A 256 43.72 -13.61 17.06
CA MET A 256 43.26 -14.18 18.32
C MET A 256 43.72 -15.64 18.49
N GLN A 257 43.72 -16.44 17.42
CA GLN A 257 44.22 -17.81 17.45
C GLN A 257 45.74 -17.86 17.68
N GLU A 258 46.51 -16.94 17.11
CA GLU A 258 47.96 -16.84 17.31
C GLU A 258 48.33 -16.53 18.78
N GLN A 259 47.59 -15.62 19.42
CA GLN A 259 47.75 -15.30 20.86
C GLN A 259 47.41 -16.46 21.79
N LEU A 260 46.55 -17.39 21.37
CA LEU A 260 46.21 -18.60 22.13
C LEU A 260 47.26 -19.71 21.97
N GLN A 261 48.11 -19.63 20.95
CA GLN A 261 49.14 -20.64 20.65
C GLN A 261 50.53 -20.27 21.20
N THR A 262 50.75 -19.05 21.69
CA THR A 262 52.01 -18.66 22.32
C THR A 262 52.20 -19.38 23.66
N PRO A 263 53.24 -20.21 23.84
CA PRO A 263 53.52 -20.86 25.12
C PRO A 263 53.86 -19.80 26.17
N LEU A 264 53.37 -19.99 27.40
CA LEU A 264 53.84 -19.27 28.60
C LEU A 264 55.32 -19.59 28.87
N GLN A 265 56.23 -19.02 28.08
CA GLN A 265 57.62 -18.85 28.48
C GLN A 265 57.75 -17.44 29.02
N GLU A 266 57.69 -17.31 30.35
CA GLU A 266 58.57 -16.46 31.16
C GLU A 266 57.96 -16.30 32.55
N HIS A 267 58.42 -17.13 33.49
CA HIS A 267 58.81 -16.72 34.84
C HIS A 267 59.71 -17.82 35.40
N MET A 268 60.99 -17.70 35.07
CA MET A 268 62.09 -18.24 35.87
C MET A 268 62.41 -17.27 37.01
#